data_AF-A0A7Y2DW63-F1
#
_entry.id   AF-A0A7Y2DW63-F1
#
_cell.length_a   1.000
_cell.length_b   1.000
_cell.length_c   1.000
_cell.angle_alpha   90.00
_cell.angle_beta   90.00
_cell.angle_gamma   90.00
#
_symmetry.space_group_name_H-M   'P 1'
#
loop_
_entity.id
_entity.type
_entity.pdbx_description
1 polymer ?
#
loop_
_entity_poly.entity_id
_entity_poly.type
_entity_poly.pdbx_seq_one_letter_code
_entity_poly.pdbx_strand_id
1 'polypeptide(L)'
;MIKHIVGFVIFTFIIGTSALVAALFSPVQQKFKSVTVSSGDHYTYKRRKRCRRKKRPKPRPHFKRSYRRELRSAGIIQAIYDVRNNTLTTSHDVKKMSYRRKGATHFHFYVKDGAGTRHVATERVVSNLQAPKIVGVFDGLKGLDTYENLYVISEYKSYRSNWSAAPRFDDTLAVPVLIKNRY
;
A
#
# COMPACT_ATOMS: atom_id res chain seq x y z
N MET A 1 8.19 5.02 56.55
CA MET A 1 8.97 4.38 55.46
C MET A 1 8.19 4.27 54.14
N ILE A 2 6.94 3.80 54.12
CA ILE A 2 6.14 3.60 52.88
C ILE A 2 6.00 4.86 52.02
N LYS A 3 5.85 6.05 52.63
CA LYS A 3 5.71 7.33 51.89
C LYS A 3 6.94 7.68 51.03
N HIS A 4 8.14 7.26 51.43
CA HIS A 4 9.36 7.49 50.65
C HIS A 4 9.50 6.52 49.47
N ILE A 5 8.98 5.31 49.61
CA ILE A 5 8.98 4.28 48.56
C ILE A 5 8.05 4.70 47.43
N VAL A 6 6.84 5.17 47.77
CA VAL A 6 5.87 5.65 46.77
C VAL A 6 6.40 6.88 46.02
N GLY A 7 7.04 7.82 46.72
CA GLY A 7 7.67 8.98 46.10
C GLY A 7 8.78 8.61 45.10
N PHE A 8 9.60 7.61 45.44
CA PHE A 8 10.68 7.13 44.56
C PHE A 8 10.15 6.45 43.29
N VAL A 9 9.07 5.66 43.41
CA VAL A 9 8.42 5.01 42.26
C VAL A 9 7.82 6.04 41.31
N ILE A 10 7.15 7.08 41.83
CA ILE A 10 6.60 8.15 40.99
C ILE A 10 7.71 8.94 40.29
N PHE A 11 8.79 9.27 41.01
CA PHE A 11 9.91 10.04 40.46
C PHE A 11 10.63 9.30 39.32
N THR A 12 10.88 8.00 39.50
CA THR A 12 11.48 7.15 38.46
C THR A 12 10.59 7.01 37.22
N PHE A 13 9.26 6.97 37.40
CA PHE A 13 8.32 6.91 36.29
C PHE A 13 8.30 8.20 35.47
N ILE A 14 8.38 9.36 36.13
CA ILE A 14 8.43 10.68 35.46
C ILE A 14 9.73 10.85 34.66
N ILE A 15 10.87 10.44 35.24
CA ILE A 15 12.16 10.53 34.55
C ILE A 15 12.22 9.54 33.36
N GLY A 16 11.72 8.31 33.56
CA GLY A 16 11.70 7.29 32.50
C GLY A 16 10.84 7.70 31.30
N THR A 17 9.66 8.27 31.57
CA THR A 17 8.74 8.73 30.51
C THR A 17 9.28 9.96 29.76
N SER A 18 9.90 10.92 30.46
CA SER A 18 10.50 12.09 29.82
C SER A 18 11.71 11.75 28.94
N ALA A 19 12.56 10.81 29.37
CA ALA A 19 13.66 10.32 28.55
C ALA A 19 13.18 9.59 27.28
N LEU A 20 12.10 8.81 27.39
CA LEU A 20 11.52 8.09 26.25
C LEU A 20 10.87 9.05 25.23
N VAL A 21 10.19 10.10 25.70
CA VAL A 21 9.65 11.16 24.85
C VAL A 21 10.80 11.92 24.15
N ALA A 22 11.88 12.27 24.87
CA ALA A 22 13.04 12.94 24.27
C ALA A 22 13.73 12.08 23.18
N ALA A 23 13.78 10.75 23.37
CA ALA A 23 14.32 9.84 22.37
C ALA A 23 13.43 9.72 21.11
N LEU A 24 12.10 9.78 21.28
CA LEU A 24 11.16 9.77 20.16
C LEU A 24 11.18 11.05 19.33
N PHE A 25 11.48 12.19 19.96
CA PHE A 25 11.54 13.50 19.31
C PHE A 25 12.95 14.00 19.02
N SER A 26 13.99 13.20 19.24
CA SER A 26 15.35 13.54 18.81
C SER A 26 15.42 13.39 17.28
N PRO A 27 15.45 14.48 16.49
CA PRO A 27 15.70 14.35 15.08
C PRO A 27 17.13 13.84 14.94
N VAL A 28 17.29 12.65 14.37
CA VAL A 28 18.58 12.18 13.86
C VAL A 28 19.15 13.32 13.05
N GLN A 29 20.19 13.98 13.57
CA GLN A 29 20.93 15.03 12.86
C GLN A 29 21.58 14.37 11.64
N GLN A 30 20.82 14.25 10.57
CA GLN A 30 21.37 13.92 9.27
C GLN A 30 22.24 15.11 8.89
N LYS A 31 23.55 14.90 8.94
CA LYS A 31 24.55 15.81 8.39
C LYS A 31 24.16 16.14 6.95
N PHE A 32 23.49 17.27 6.75
CA PHE A 32 23.37 17.88 5.43
C PHE A 32 24.78 18.31 5.02
N LYS A 33 25.38 17.54 4.10
CA LYS A 33 26.47 18.07 3.28
C LYS A 33 25.85 19.13 2.37
N SER A 34 25.94 20.39 2.80
CA SER A 34 25.70 21.52 1.92
C SER A 34 26.75 21.49 0.82
N VAL A 35 26.30 21.35 -0.43
CA VAL A 35 27.12 21.58 -1.61
C VAL A 35 27.01 23.06 -1.91
N THR A 36 28.05 23.82 -1.57
CA THR A 36 28.25 25.19 -2.03
C THR A 36 28.50 25.14 -3.54
N VAL A 37 27.50 25.54 -4.34
CA VAL A 37 27.69 25.81 -5.75
C VAL A 37 28.25 27.24 -5.84
N SER A 38 29.57 27.33 -6.06
CA SER A 38 30.23 28.58 -6.40
C SER A 38 29.72 29.08 -7.75
N SER A 39 29.06 30.23 -7.74
CA SER A 39 28.78 31.03 -8.92
C SER A 39 30.09 31.67 -9.40
N GLY A 40 30.78 30.98 -10.28
CA GLY A 40 31.97 31.48 -10.96
C GLY A 40 31.66 31.78 -12.42
N ASP A 41 31.15 32.98 -12.69
CA ASP A 41 31.27 33.60 -14.00
C ASP A 41 32.72 34.04 -14.19
N HIS A 42 33.42 33.41 -15.13
CA HIS A 42 34.51 34.08 -15.85
C HIS A 42 34.70 33.46 -17.24
N TYR A 43 34.30 34.24 -18.23
CA TYR A 43 34.62 34.10 -19.64
C TYR A 43 36.14 33.97 -19.83
N THR A 44 36.60 32.98 -20.59
CA THR A 44 37.79 33.16 -21.44
C THR A 44 37.91 32.09 -22.53
N TYR A 45 37.92 32.61 -23.76
CA TYR A 45 38.75 32.25 -24.90
C TYR A 45 38.59 30.91 -25.63
N LYS A 46 38.39 31.08 -26.95
CA LYS A 46 38.29 30.09 -28.00
C LYS A 46 39.49 29.14 -28.03
N ARG A 47 39.23 27.84 -28.17
CA ARG A 47 40.15 26.93 -28.89
C ARG A 47 39.36 25.84 -29.61
N ARG A 48 39.25 25.97 -30.94
CA ARG A 48 38.74 24.93 -31.84
C ARG A 48 39.61 23.67 -31.68
N LYS A 49 39.13 22.70 -30.91
CA LYS A 49 39.70 21.34 -30.88
C LYS A 49 38.81 20.44 -31.74
N ARG A 50 39.38 19.96 -32.85
CA ARG A 50 38.81 18.95 -33.75
C ARG A 50 38.18 17.82 -32.93
N CYS A 51 36.88 17.60 -33.12
CA CYS A 51 36.18 16.47 -32.53
C CYS A 51 36.70 15.17 -33.15
N ARG A 52 37.66 14.50 -32.49
CA ARG A 52 37.83 13.05 -32.70
C ARG A 52 36.51 12.41 -32.31
N ARG A 53 35.77 11.88 -33.30
CA ARG A 53 34.59 11.03 -33.09
C ARG A 53 34.99 9.90 -32.14
N LYS A 54 34.74 10.06 -30.83
CA LYS A 54 34.72 8.93 -29.90
C LYS A 54 33.62 8.01 -30.41
N LYS A 55 34.00 6.83 -30.91
CA LYS A 55 33.05 5.76 -31.23
C LYS A 55 32.17 5.59 -29.99
N ARG A 56 30.88 5.92 -30.10
CA ARG A 56 29.92 5.71 -29.02
C ARG A 56 30.02 4.22 -28.66
N PRO A 57 30.22 3.85 -27.38
CA PRO A 57 30.15 2.46 -26.99
C PRO A 57 28.78 1.94 -27.45
N LYS A 58 28.79 0.85 -28.21
CA LYS A 58 27.55 0.20 -28.67
C LYS A 58 26.67 0.00 -27.43
N PRO A 59 25.37 0.37 -27.47
CA PRO A 59 24.49 0.11 -26.35
C PRO A 59 24.58 -1.38 -26.05
N ARG A 60 25.00 -1.72 -24.82
CA ARG A 60 25.00 -3.11 -24.36
C ARG A 60 23.61 -3.66 -24.68
N PRO A 61 23.49 -4.86 -25.27
CA PRO A 61 22.19 -5.43 -25.55
C PRO A 61 21.40 -5.37 -24.26
N HIS A 62 20.28 -4.64 -24.28
CA HIS A 62 19.36 -4.60 -23.17
C HIS A 62 19.06 -6.05 -22.85
N PHE A 63 19.67 -6.57 -21.79
CA PHE A 63 19.34 -7.86 -21.23
C PHE A 63 17.88 -7.68 -20.85
N LYS A 64 16.99 -8.15 -21.72
CA LYS A 64 15.57 -8.28 -21.44
C LYS A 64 15.52 -9.35 -20.36
N ARG A 65 15.86 -8.98 -19.12
CA ARG A 65 15.34 -9.66 -17.95
C ARG A 65 13.85 -9.59 -18.17
N SER A 66 13.27 -10.70 -18.62
CA SER A 66 11.88 -10.97 -18.37
C SER A 66 11.75 -10.93 -16.86
N TYR A 67 11.51 -9.73 -16.33
CA TYR A 67 10.78 -9.59 -15.10
C TYR A 67 9.42 -10.18 -15.43
N ARG A 68 9.34 -11.51 -15.37
CA ARG A 68 8.09 -12.23 -15.20
C ARG A 68 7.53 -11.57 -13.96
N ARG A 69 6.59 -10.65 -14.20
CA ARG A 69 5.96 -9.82 -13.18
C ARG A 69 5.15 -10.80 -12.38
N GLU A 70 5.80 -11.50 -11.45
CA GLU A 70 5.14 -12.12 -10.31
C GLU A 70 4.55 -10.95 -9.51
N LEU A 71 3.41 -10.44 -9.98
CA LEU A 71 2.42 -9.84 -9.11
C LEU A 71 1.94 -11.00 -8.25
N ARG A 72 2.75 -11.37 -7.26
CA ARG A 72 2.31 -12.22 -6.15
C ARG A 72 1.13 -11.46 -5.58
N SER A 73 -0.07 -11.96 -5.80
CA SER A 73 -1.33 -11.32 -5.46
C SER A 73 -1.32 -10.93 -3.98
N ALA A 74 -1.88 -9.77 -3.67
CA ALA A 74 -2.15 -9.38 -2.30
C ALA A 74 -3.39 -10.19 -1.91
N GLY A 75 -3.16 -11.37 -1.33
CA GLY A 75 -4.25 -12.21 -0.84
C GLY A 75 -4.98 -11.44 0.24
N ILE A 76 -6.31 -11.31 0.12
CA ILE A 76 -7.11 -10.79 1.22
C ILE A 76 -6.96 -11.80 2.37
N ILE A 77 -6.66 -11.30 3.56
CA ILE A 77 -6.69 -12.09 4.80
C ILE A 77 -8.05 -11.94 5.45
N GLN A 78 -8.58 -10.72 5.46
CA GLN A 78 -9.82 -10.39 6.15
C GLN A 78 -10.56 -9.28 5.42
N ALA A 79 -11.89 -9.37 5.41
CA ALA A 79 -12.79 -8.33 4.94
C ALA A 79 -13.88 -8.09 5.98
N ILE A 80 -14.06 -6.84 6.40
CA ILE A 80 -15.08 -6.42 7.37
C ILE A 80 -15.87 -5.28 6.76
N TYR A 81 -17.18 -5.47 6.60
CA TYR A 81 -18.09 -4.43 6.13
C TYR A 81 -18.87 -3.86 7.31
N ASP A 82 -18.70 -2.56 7.58
CA ASP A 82 -19.46 -1.82 8.58
C ASP A 82 -20.63 -1.12 7.90
N VAL A 83 -21.85 -1.65 8.12
CA VAL A 83 -23.09 -1.18 7.48
C VAL A 83 -23.42 0.25 7.89
N ARG A 84 -23.22 0.61 9.17
CA ARG A 84 -23.55 1.94 9.70
C ARG A 84 -22.72 3.03 9.05
N ASN A 85 -21.45 2.75 8.82
CA ASN A 85 -20.49 3.68 8.23
C ASN A 85 -20.33 3.48 6.72
N ASN A 86 -21.08 2.55 6.11
CA ASN A 86 -20.94 2.11 4.73
C ASN A 86 -19.46 1.88 4.32
N THR A 87 -18.67 1.32 5.24
CA THR A 87 -17.21 1.25 5.12
C THR A 87 -16.76 -0.18 5.07
N LEU A 88 -16.02 -0.56 4.04
CA LEU A 88 -15.34 -1.85 3.96
C LEU A 88 -13.87 -1.68 4.31
N THR A 89 -13.45 -2.46 5.30
CA THR A 89 -12.06 -2.59 5.74
C THR A 89 -11.53 -3.95 5.28
N THR A 90 -10.45 -3.95 4.52
CA THR A 90 -9.77 -5.18 4.09
C THR A 90 -8.32 -5.19 4.54
N SER A 91 -7.85 -6.36 4.96
CA SER A 91 -6.46 -6.64 5.34
C SER A 91 -5.83 -7.56 4.29
N HIS A 92 -4.60 -7.29 3.90
CA HIS A 92 -3.92 -7.97 2.78
C HIS A 92 -2.57 -8.57 3.21
N ASP A 93 -2.25 -9.79 2.77
CA ASP A 93 -0.91 -10.38 2.89
C ASP A 93 -0.04 -9.90 1.72
N VAL A 94 0.74 -8.86 1.98
CA VAL A 94 1.55 -8.21 0.95
C VAL A 94 3.00 -8.73 1.00
N LYS A 95 3.24 -9.94 0.50
CA LYS A 95 4.61 -10.50 0.38
C LYS A 95 5.29 -10.10 -0.93
N LYS A 96 6.47 -9.47 -0.82
CA LYS A 96 7.41 -9.19 -1.94
C LYS A 96 6.87 -8.33 -3.09
N MET A 97 6.02 -7.34 -2.81
CA MET A 97 5.51 -6.43 -3.82
C MET A 97 6.37 -5.16 -3.97
N SER A 98 6.44 -4.61 -5.19
CA SER A 98 7.26 -3.44 -5.50
C SER A 98 6.55 -2.12 -5.18
N TYR A 99 7.15 -1.27 -4.35
CA TYR A 99 6.62 0.03 -3.87
C TYR A 99 6.26 1.04 -4.97
N ARG A 100 6.76 0.86 -6.20
CA ARG A 100 6.70 1.89 -7.26
C ARG A 100 5.48 1.81 -8.17
N ARG A 101 4.58 0.85 -7.98
CA ARG A 101 3.40 0.70 -8.84
C ARG A 101 2.15 1.27 -8.16
N LYS A 102 1.73 2.43 -8.67
CA LYS A 102 0.39 2.96 -8.39
C LYS A 102 -0.62 2.19 -9.24
N GLY A 103 -1.74 1.80 -8.66
CA GLY A 103 -2.83 1.10 -9.34
C GLY A 103 -4.15 1.24 -8.61
N ALA A 104 -5.06 0.32 -8.87
CA ALA A 104 -6.30 0.20 -8.15
C ALA A 104 -6.54 -1.25 -7.77
N THR A 105 -7.00 -1.47 -6.55
CA THR A 105 -7.57 -2.74 -6.13
C THR A 105 -9.05 -2.75 -6.51
N HIS A 106 -9.45 -3.74 -7.28
CA HIS A 106 -10.83 -4.05 -7.55
C HIS A 106 -11.29 -5.12 -6.56
N PHE A 107 -12.38 -4.86 -5.86
CA PHE A 107 -13.04 -5.80 -4.97
C PHE A 107 -14.26 -6.33 -5.69
N HIS A 108 -14.29 -7.63 -5.93
CA HIS A 108 -15.39 -8.31 -6.57
C HIS A 108 -16.18 -9.10 -5.52
N PHE A 109 -17.46 -8.79 -5.38
CA PHE A 109 -18.35 -9.41 -4.39
C PHE A 109 -19.17 -10.51 -5.03
N TYR A 110 -19.24 -11.63 -4.33
CA TYR A 110 -19.98 -12.81 -4.73
C TYR A 110 -20.88 -13.27 -3.60
N VAL A 111 -22.01 -13.86 -3.98
CA VAL A 111 -22.93 -14.51 -3.06
C VAL A 111 -22.99 -15.99 -3.42
N LYS A 112 -22.81 -16.85 -2.42
CA LYS A 112 -22.82 -18.31 -2.56
C LYS A 112 -24.06 -18.86 -1.86
N ASP A 113 -25.08 -19.18 -2.64
CA ASP A 113 -26.36 -19.69 -2.15
C ASP A 113 -26.57 -21.13 -2.65
N GLY A 114 -27.67 -21.78 -2.26
CA GLY A 114 -28.00 -23.14 -2.71
C GLY A 114 -28.14 -23.30 -4.24
N ALA A 115 -28.34 -22.19 -4.97
CA ALA A 115 -28.39 -22.15 -6.43
C ALA A 115 -27.02 -21.98 -7.11
N GLY A 116 -25.94 -21.81 -6.33
CA GLY A 116 -24.58 -21.61 -6.82
C GLY A 116 -24.01 -20.23 -6.48
N THR A 117 -22.92 -19.86 -7.17
CA THR A 117 -22.21 -18.61 -6.91
C THR A 117 -22.50 -17.56 -7.97
N ARG A 118 -22.92 -16.37 -7.53
CA ARG A 118 -23.20 -15.23 -8.41
C ARG A 118 -22.35 -14.01 -8.05
N HIS A 119 -21.93 -13.27 -9.06
CA HIS A 119 -21.31 -11.95 -8.89
C HIS A 119 -22.39 -10.90 -8.61
N VAL A 120 -22.15 -10.01 -7.65
CA VAL A 120 -23.16 -9.01 -7.22
C VAL A 120 -22.66 -7.58 -7.42
N ALA A 121 -21.40 -7.31 -7.10
CA ALA A 121 -20.85 -5.95 -7.21
C ALA A 121 -19.35 -5.96 -7.48
N THR A 122 -18.85 -4.90 -8.12
CA THR A 122 -17.42 -4.63 -8.22
C THR A 122 -17.16 -3.21 -7.75
N GLU A 123 -16.27 -3.08 -6.78
CA GLU A 123 -15.84 -1.78 -6.26
C GLU A 123 -14.37 -1.54 -6.54
N ARG A 124 -14.01 -0.27 -6.77
CA ARG A 124 -12.64 0.11 -7.12
C ARG A 124 -12.06 1.06 -6.10
N VAL A 125 -10.93 0.70 -5.50
CA VAL A 125 -10.15 1.61 -4.67
C VAL A 125 -8.82 1.90 -5.31
N VAL A 126 -8.54 3.18 -5.45
CA VAL A 126 -7.19 3.67 -5.73
C VAL A 126 -6.31 3.34 -4.53
N SER A 127 -5.40 2.40 -4.71
CA SER A 127 -4.52 1.90 -3.65
C SER A 127 -3.10 1.71 -4.18
N ASN A 128 -2.13 1.81 -3.28
CA ASN A 128 -0.79 1.34 -3.57
C ASN A 128 -0.79 -0.19 -3.50
N LEU A 129 0.00 -0.81 -4.39
CA LEU A 129 0.13 -2.27 -4.49
C LEU A 129 0.43 -2.93 -3.12
N GLN A 130 1.14 -2.23 -2.22
CA GLN A 130 1.49 -2.73 -0.89
C GLN A 130 0.61 -2.25 0.27
N ALA A 131 -0.60 -1.73 0.03
CA ALA A 131 -1.45 -1.30 1.13
C ALA A 131 -1.85 -2.52 2.00
N PRO A 132 -1.33 -2.66 3.25
CA PRO A 132 -1.65 -3.81 4.10
C PRO A 132 -3.10 -3.73 4.60
N LYS A 133 -3.66 -2.53 4.59
CA LYS A 133 -5.03 -2.21 4.96
C LYS A 133 -5.62 -1.28 3.91
N ILE A 134 -6.80 -1.61 3.41
CA ILE A 134 -7.58 -0.72 2.54
C ILE A 134 -8.92 -0.46 3.23
N VAL A 135 -9.23 0.82 3.41
CA VAL A 135 -10.52 1.28 3.95
C VAL A 135 -11.16 2.11 2.86
N GLY A 136 -12.38 1.76 2.47
CA GLY A 136 -13.14 2.49 1.47
C GLY A 136 -14.60 2.64 1.88
N VAL A 137 -15.18 3.79 1.55
CA VAL A 137 -16.62 4.00 1.55
C VAL A 137 -17.10 3.73 0.13
N PHE A 138 -18.12 2.89 -0.01
CA PHE A 138 -18.52 2.36 -1.30
C PHE A 138 -20.04 2.38 -1.43
N ASP A 139 -20.53 3.15 -2.40
CA ASP A 139 -21.98 3.29 -2.58
C ASP A 139 -22.66 1.99 -3.03
N GLY A 140 -21.95 1.11 -3.75
CA GLY A 140 -22.45 -0.18 -4.21
C GLY A 140 -22.46 -1.30 -3.15
N LEU A 141 -22.04 -1.02 -1.91
CA LEU A 141 -22.16 -1.99 -0.80
C LEU A 141 -23.50 -1.92 -0.08
N LYS A 142 -24.31 -0.88 -0.34
CA LYS A 142 -25.66 -0.77 0.23
C LYS A 142 -26.51 -1.98 -0.17
N GLY A 143 -27.10 -2.64 0.82
CA GLY A 143 -27.95 -3.82 0.62
C GLY A 143 -27.19 -5.14 0.53
N LEU A 144 -25.84 -5.13 0.49
CA LEU A 144 -25.07 -6.38 0.56
C LEU A 144 -25.12 -7.04 1.94
N ASP A 145 -25.51 -6.28 2.96
CA ASP A 145 -25.72 -6.76 4.33
C ASP A 145 -26.88 -7.75 4.46
N THR A 146 -27.78 -7.77 3.47
CA THR A 146 -28.90 -8.74 3.37
C THR A 146 -28.43 -10.15 3.00
N TYR A 147 -27.22 -10.32 2.46
CA TYR A 147 -26.70 -11.63 2.05
C TYR A 147 -25.99 -12.34 3.19
N GLU A 148 -26.39 -13.57 3.50
CA GLU A 148 -25.74 -14.38 4.54
C GLU A 148 -24.35 -14.84 4.13
N ASN A 149 -24.16 -15.21 2.87
CA ASN A 149 -22.94 -15.83 2.34
C ASN A 149 -22.23 -14.90 1.35
N LEU A 150 -21.80 -13.74 1.82
CA LEU A 150 -21.08 -12.75 1.03
C LEU A 150 -19.56 -13.03 1.05
N TYR A 151 -18.96 -13.07 -0.12
CA TYR A 151 -17.53 -13.29 -0.32
C TYR A 151 -16.92 -12.17 -1.15
N VAL A 152 -15.63 -11.91 -0.97
CA VAL A 152 -14.86 -10.93 -1.73
C VAL A 152 -13.59 -11.53 -2.29
N ILE A 153 -13.26 -11.14 -3.53
CA ILE A 153 -11.98 -11.41 -4.19
C ILE A 153 -11.34 -10.06 -4.53
N SER A 154 -10.06 -9.88 -4.20
CA SER A 154 -9.29 -8.70 -4.65
C SER A 154 -8.56 -8.99 -5.95
N GLU A 155 -8.56 -8.02 -6.85
CA GLU A 155 -7.71 -8.01 -8.01
C GLU A 155 -6.97 -6.67 -8.10
N TYR A 156 -5.64 -6.70 -8.10
CA TYR A 156 -4.88 -5.48 -8.33
C TYR A 156 -4.70 -5.25 -9.83
N LYS A 157 -5.08 -4.05 -10.28
CA LYS A 157 -4.94 -3.59 -11.65
C LYS A 157 -4.09 -2.33 -11.72
N SER A 158 -3.30 -2.22 -12.79
CA SER A 158 -2.61 -0.97 -13.08
C SER A 158 -3.62 0.07 -13.56
N TYR A 159 -3.39 1.36 -13.36
CA TYR A 159 -4.31 2.39 -13.91
C TYR A 159 -4.53 2.32 -15.41
N ARG A 160 -3.60 1.73 -16.16
CA ARG A 160 -3.66 1.61 -17.62
C ARG A 160 -4.36 0.33 -18.10
N SER A 161 -4.72 -0.59 -17.21
CA SER A 161 -5.51 -1.75 -17.62
C SER A 161 -6.98 -1.34 -17.71
N ASN A 162 -7.59 -1.66 -18.85
CA ASN A 162 -9.02 -1.48 -19.06
C ASN A 162 -9.82 -2.31 -18.05
N TRP A 163 -11.06 -1.88 -17.81
CA TRP A 163 -12.03 -2.62 -17.03
C TRP A 163 -12.22 -3.99 -17.68
N SER A 164 -11.76 -5.06 -17.02
CA SER A 164 -12.06 -6.43 -17.45
C SER A 164 -13.27 -6.94 -16.70
N ALA A 165 -13.97 -7.91 -17.29
CA ALA A 165 -15.03 -8.65 -16.62
C ALA A 165 -14.59 -9.13 -15.23
N ALA A 166 -15.56 -9.27 -14.32
CA ALA A 166 -15.31 -9.83 -13.00
C ALA A 166 -14.68 -11.23 -13.15
N PRO A 167 -13.65 -11.56 -12.34
CA PRO A 167 -13.02 -12.87 -12.42
C PRO A 167 -14.03 -13.97 -12.11
N ARG A 168 -13.77 -15.20 -12.55
CA ARG A 168 -14.57 -16.34 -12.08
C ARG A 168 -14.34 -16.49 -10.57
N PHE A 169 -15.39 -16.88 -9.85
CA PHE A 169 -15.27 -17.18 -8.43
C PHE A 169 -14.27 -18.33 -8.21
N ASP A 170 -13.39 -18.14 -7.23
CA ASP A 170 -12.34 -19.08 -6.84
C ASP A 170 -12.34 -19.20 -5.32
N ASP A 171 -12.70 -20.38 -4.79
CA ASP A 171 -12.77 -20.65 -3.35
C ASP A 171 -11.40 -20.47 -2.65
N THR A 172 -10.28 -20.53 -3.38
CA THR A 172 -8.93 -20.36 -2.80
C THR A 172 -8.54 -18.89 -2.59
N LEU A 173 -9.20 -17.98 -3.31
CA LEU A 173 -8.95 -16.54 -3.25
C LEU A 173 -10.08 -15.77 -2.56
N ALA A 174 -11.26 -16.37 -2.49
CA ALA A 174 -12.45 -15.79 -1.89
C ALA A 174 -12.33 -15.75 -0.36
N VAL A 175 -12.62 -14.58 0.21
CA VAL A 175 -12.66 -14.38 1.66
C VAL A 175 -14.09 -14.02 2.07
N PRO A 176 -14.65 -14.64 3.11
CA PRO A 176 -15.97 -14.26 3.61
C PRO A 176 -15.93 -12.83 4.16
N VAL A 177 -16.96 -12.05 3.82
CA VAL A 177 -17.11 -10.68 4.30
C VAL A 177 -17.83 -10.72 5.64
N LEU A 178 -17.14 -10.29 6.70
CA LEU A 178 -17.72 -10.17 8.03
C LEU A 178 -18.55 -8.89 8.10
N ILE A 179 -19.87 -9.03 8.25
CA ILE A 179 -20.78 -7.90 8.36
C ILE A 179 -20.87 -7.45 9.82
N LYS A 180 -20.44 -6.22 10.09
CA LYS A 180 -20.51 -5.58 11.41
C LYS A 180 -21.77 -4.72 11.50
N ASN A 181 -22.35 -4.66 12.70
CA ASN A 181 -23.54 -3.86 13.00
C ASN A 181 -24.75 -4.31 12.18
N ARG A 182 -25.01 -5.62 12.16
CA ARG A 182 -26.13 -6.21 11.42
C ARG A 182 -27.51 -5.87 12.01
N TYR A 183 -27.56 -5.14 13.12
CA TYR A 183 -28.76 -4.66 13.82
C TYR A 183 -28.48 -3.32 14.51
#